data_AF-A0A1Y5SKH2-F1
#
_entry.id   AF-A0A1Y5SKH2-F1
#
_cell.length_a   1.000
_cell.length_b   1.000
_cell.length_c   1.000
_cell.angle_alpha   90.00
_cell.angle_beta   90.00
_cell.angle_gamma   90.00
#
_symmetry.space_group_name_H-M   'P 1'
#
loop_
_entity.id
_entity.type
_entity.pdbx_description
1 polymer ?
#
loop_
_entity_poly.entity_id
_entity_poly.type
_entity_poly.pdbx_seq_one_letter_code
_entity_poly.pdbx_strand_id
1 'polypeptide(L)'
;MNPQSDGALPLTQEALDPQRVMPLRDIRAALMRMNMSADAKSLLLKLADVTCVIGGKTLAIGRKIVEICLVLLRSFPNLMFGAMVAALMSLVIGAVPLLGPALSVLLTPLMLAVGIGAGALADIMQGRVGAGMTAFCDALEMTVAQA
;
A
#
# COMPACT_ATOMS: atom_id res chain seq x y z
N MET A 1 34.22 -0.27 -29.03
CA MET A 1 35.03 -0.40 -27.80
C MET A 1 34.19 0.17 -26.66
N ASN A 2 33.64 -0.70 -25.79
CA ASN A 2 32.91 -0.38 -24.53
C ASN A 2 33.91 0.21 -23.48
N PRO A 3 33.56 0.81 -22.31
CA PRO A 3 32.34 0.70 -21.47
C PRO A 3 31.75 2.03 -20.94
N GLN A 4 30.48 2.16 -20.54
CA GLN A 4 29.82 1.63 -19.34
C GLN A 4 30.60 1.89 -18.03
N SER A 5 30.73 3.16 -17.63
CA SER A 5 31.04 3.54 -16.24
C SER A 5 30.70 5.01 -15.99
N ASP A 6 29.45 5.32 -15.65
CA ASP A 6 29.24 6.32 -14.61
C ASP A 6 27.94 6.02 -13.86
N GLY A 7 28.10 5.34 -12.73
CA GLY A 7 27.04 4.87 -11.84
C GLY A 7 26.56 5.94 -10.88
N ALA A 8 26.39 7.17 -11.35
CA ALA A 8 25.60 8.16 -10.62
C ALA A 8 24.16 8.04 -11.13
N LEU A 9 23.29 7.36 -10.37
CA LEU A 9 21.85 7.54 -10.53
C LEU A 9 21.62 9.04 -10.42
N PRO A 10 21.18 9.74 -11.47
CA PRO A 10 20.93 11.15 -11.34
C PRO A 10 19.79 11.29 -10.32
N LEU A 11 20.07 11.95 -9.20
CA LEU A 11 19.06 12.42 -8.24
C LEU A 11 18.25 13.58 -8.88
N THR A 12 18.12 13.57 -10.21
CA THR A 12 17.32 14.50 -11.00
C THR A 12 15.90 14.39 -10.51
N GLN A 13 15.42 15.46 -9.86
CA GLN A 13 14.08 16.08 -9.89
C GLN A 13 12.83 15.16 -10.02
N GLU A 14 12.84 14.10 -10.83
CA GLU A 14 11.86 13.00 -10.87
C GLU A 14 11.68 12.26 -9.54
N ALA A 15 12.69 12.24 -8.66
CA ALA A 15 12.57 11.62 -7.34
C ALA A 15 11.70 12.42 -6.37
N LEU A 16 11.44 13.72 -6.65
CA LEU A 16 10.67 14.64 -5.82
C LEU A 16 9.40 15.14 -6.54
N ASP A 17 8.76 14.30 -7.35
CA ASP A 17 7.43 14.61 -7.93
C ASP A 17 6.31 14.01 -7.05
N PRO A 18 5.54 14.84 -6.32
CA PRO A 18 4.40 14.38 -5.51
C PRO A 18 3.29 13.73 -6.34
N GLN A 19 3.28 13.94 -7.66
CA GLN A 19 2.34 13.33 -8.60
C GLN A 19 2.84 12.02 -9.22
N ARG A 20 4.02 11.52 -8.82
CA ARG A 20 4.52 10.24 -9.32
C ARG A 20 3.60 9.10 -8.88
N VAL A 21 2.93 8.52 -9.86
CA VAL A 21 2.15 7.29 -9.71
C VAL A 21 2.96 6.17 -10.34
N MET A 22 3.01 5.02 -9.69
CA MET A 22 3.66 3.83 -10.22
C MET A 22 3.13 3.52 -11.63
N PRO A 23 4.00 3.37 -12.65
CA PRO A 23 3.54 3.08 -14.01
C PRO A 23 2.89 1.69 -14.05
N LEU A 24 1.93 1.50 -14.96
CA LEU A 24 1.14 0.27 -15.04
C LEU A 24 2.00 -0.99 -15.23
N ARG A 25 3.16 -0.85 -15.89
CA ARG A 25 4.13 -1.94 -16.08
C ARG A 25 4.67 -2.47 -14.75
N ASP A 26 4.92 -1.59 -13.79
CA ASP A 26 5.52 -1.95 -12.49
C ASP A 26 4.46 -2.57 -11.59
N ILE A 27 3.23 -2.05 -11.63
CA ILE A 27 2.07 -2.67 -10.97
C ILE A 27 1.88 -4.08 -11.52
N ARG A 28 1.87 -4.26 -12.85
CA ARG A 28 1.76 -5.57 -13.48
C ARG A 28 2.87 -6.51 -13.02
N ALA A 29 4.12 -6.05 -13.01
CA ALA A 29 5.26 -6.85 -12.56
C ALA A 29 5.13 -7.28 -11.08
N ALA A 30 4.69 -6.36 -10.21
CA ALA A 30 4.43 -6.65 -8.80
C ALA A 30 3.32 -7.71 -8.65
N LEU A 31 2.22 -7.59 -9.39
CA LEU A 31 1.11 -8.54 -9.38
C LEU A 31 1.52 -9.92 -9.90
N MET A 32 2.35 -9.99 -10.94
CA MET A 32 2.79 -11.27 -11.51
C MET A 32 3.61 -12.10 -10.53
N ARG A 33 4.37 -11.45 -9.64
CA ARG A 33 5.15 -12.11 -8.58
C ARG A 33 4.30 -12.63 -7.42
N MET A 34 3.05 -12.18 -7.27
CA MET A 34 2.17 -12.64 -6.20
C MET A 34 1.53 -13.99 -6.55
N ASN A 35 1.44 -14.85 -5.54
CA ASN A 35 0.78 -16.16 -5.64
C ASN A 35 -0.75 -16.00 -5.45
N MET A 36 -1.44 -15.57 -6.50
CA MET A 36 -2.90 -15.40 -6.53
C MET A 36 -3.46 -15.83 -7.89
N SER A 37 -4.78 -16.05 -7.97
CA SER A 37 -5.45 -16.49 -9.20
C SER A 37 -5.31 -15.46 -10.34
N ALA A 38 -5.37 -15.94 -11.58
CA ALA A 38 -5.31 -15.07 -12.77
C ALA A 38 -6.46 -14.06 -12.80
N ASP A 39 -7.63 -14.44 -12.28
CA ASP A 39 -8.79 -13.56 -12.18
C ASP A 39 -8.57 -12.42 -11.18
N ALA A 40 -8.02 -12.73 -9.99
CA ALA A 40 -7.64 -11.69 -9.02
C ALA A 40 -6.63 -10.70 -9.62
N LYS A 41 -5.62 -11.18 -10.36
CA LYS A 41 -4.66 -10.32 -11.07
C LYS A 41 -5.35 -9.44 -12.12
N SER A 42 -6.29 -10.01 -12.88
CA SER A 42 -7.06 -9.29 -13.90
C SER A 42 -7.93 -8.19 -13.28
N LEU A 43 -8.63 -8.50 -12.19
CA LEU A 43 -9.44 -7.54 -11.44
C LEU A 43 -8.61 -6.37 -10.90
N LEU A 44 -7.45 -6.65 -10.30
CA LEU A 44 -6.55 -5.60 -9.81
C LEU A 44 -5.94 -4.77 -10.94
N LEU A 45 -5.65 -5.37 -12.10
CA LEU A 45 -5.21 -4.62 -13.29
C LEU A 45 -6.32 -3.73 -13.85
N LYS A 46 -7.56 -4.22 -13.92
CA LYS A 46 -8.73 -3.41 -14.31
C LYS A 46 -8.96 -2.27 -13.33
N LEU A 47 -8.79 -2.52 -12.02
CA LEU A 47 -8.85 -1.45 -11.01
C LEU A 47 -7.74 -0.43 -11.22
N ALA A 48 -6.52 -0.87 -11.54
CA ALA A 48 -5.40 0.03 -11.84
C ALA A 48 -5.70 0.95 -13.04
N ASP A 49 -6.46 0.46 -14.03
CA ASP A 49 -6.88 1.25 -15.19
C ASP A 49 -8.00 2.27 -14.89
N VAL A 50 -8.57 2.27 -13.67
CA VAL A 50 -9.57 3.27 -13.28
C VAL A 50 -8.92 4.66 -13.18
N THR A 51 -9.42 5.57 -14.00
CA THR A 51 -9.01 6.98 -14.01
C THR A 51 -10.21 7.89 -13.77
N CYS A 52 -10.01 9.02 -13.09
CA CYS A 52 -11.01 10.09 -12.95
C CYS A 52 -10.46 11.40 -13.51
N VAL A 53 -11.30 12.19 -14.15
CA VAL A 53 -10.94 13.53 -14.63
C VAL A 53 -11.43 14.56 -13.62
N ILE A 54 -10.50 15.35 -13.07
CA ILE A 54 -10.82 16.44 -12.14
C ILE A 54 -10.26 17.73 -12.72
N GLY A 55 -11.14 18.70 -13.03
CA GLY A 55 -10.73 20.02 -13.54
C GLY A 55 -9.90 19.96 -14.84
N GLY A 56 -10.19 19.02 -15.74
CA GLY A 56 -9.47 18.82 -17.00
C GLY A 56 -8.18 18.00 -16.89
N LYS A 57 -7.82 17.52 -15.69
CA LYS A 57 -6.65 16.65 -15.48
C LYS A 57 -7.10 15.21 -15.23
N THR A 58 -6.55 14.26 -15.99
CA THR A 58 -6.79 12.82 -15.78
C THR A 58 -5.90 12.30 -14.67
N LEU A 59 -6.49 11.89 -13.54
CA LEU A 59 -5.80 11.22 -12.44
C LEU A 59 -6.03 9.72 -12.51
N ALA A 60 -4.94 8.96 -12.51
CA ALA A 60 -4.99 7.50 -12.43
C ALA A 60 -5.13 7.03 -10.98
N ILE A 61 -6.31 7.26 -10.40
CA ILE A 61 -6.64 6.93 -9.01
C ILE A 61 -6.51 5.42 -8.77
N GLY A 62 -6.93 4.60 -9.73
CA GLY A 62 -6.80 3.15 -9.67
C GLY A 62 -5.36 2.70 -9.42
N ARG A 63 -4.42 3.20 -10.21
CA ARG A 63 -2.99 2.93 -10.02
C ARG A 63 -2.50 3.37 -8.65
N LYS A 64 -2.93 4.54 -8.16
CA LYS A 64 -2.50 5.03 -6.84
C LYS A 64 -3.05 4.19 -5.69
N ILE A 65 -4.30 3.74 -5.78
CA ILE A 65 -4.89 2.82 -4.79
C ILE A 65 -4.09 1.52 -4.75
N VAL A 66 -3.85 0.89 -5.91
CA VAL A 66 -3.10 -0.37 -5.99
C VAL A 66 -1.67 -0.20 -5.49
N GLU A 67 -1.01 0.91 -5.84
CA GLU A 67 0.32 1.26 -5.33
C GLU A 67 0.32 1.37 -3.80
N ILE A 68 -0.62 2.10 -3.21
CA ILE A 68 -0.75 2.23 -1.75
C ILE A 68 -0.96 0.85 -1.12
N CYS A 69 -1.82 0.00 -1.68
CA CYS A 69 -2.01 -1.36 -1.18
C CYS A 69 -0.70 -2.17 -1.21
N LEU A 70 0.04 -2.14 -2.33
CA LEU A 70 1.31 -2.85 -2.45
C LEU A 70 2.36 -2.35 -1.46
N VAL A 71 2.39 -1.04 -1.20
CA VAL A 71 3.27 -0.44 -0.18
C VAL A 71 2.85 -0.87 1.22
N LEU A 72 1.57 -0.81 1.56
CA LEU A 72 1.05 -1.24 2.87
C LEU A 72 1.36 -2.71 3.15
N LEU A 73 1.13 -3.59 2.17
CA LEU A 73 1.42 -5.03 2.29
C LEU A 73 2.91 -5.32 2.57
N ARG A 74 3.83 -4.51 2.03
CA ARG A 74 5.28 -4.72 2.21
C ARG A 74 5.81 -4.03 3.47
N SER A 75 5.32 -2.84 3.75
CA SER A 75 5.85 -1.98 4.82
C SER A 75 5.24 -2.29 6.19
N PHE A 76 3.96 -2.69 6.24
CA PHE A 76 3.18 -2.87 7.47
C PHE A 76 2.46 -4.23 7.51
N PRO A 77 3.21 -5.33 7.61
CA PRO A 77 2.64 -6.67 7.55
C PRO A 77 1.73 -6.98 8.75
N ASN A 78 2.01 -6.45 9.95
CA ASN A 78 1.16 -6.70 11.12
C ASN A 78 -0.16 -5.95 11.01
N LEU A 79 -0.17 -4.72 10.47
CA LEU A 79 -1.40 -3.99 10.14
C LEU A 79 -2.29 -4.78 9.18
N MET A 80 -1.72 -5.32 8.09
CA MET A 80 -2.48 -6.10 7.13
C MET A 80 -2.98 -7.42 7.72
N PHE A 81 -2.17 -8.07 8.55
CA PHE A 81 -2.57 -9.28 9.26
C PHE A 81 -3.73 -8.99 10.24
N GLY A 82 -3.63 -7.91 11.02
CA GLY A 82 -4.69 -7.49 11.93
C GLY A 82 -6.00 -7.15 11.21
N ALA A 83 -5.92 -6.47 10.07
CA ALA A 83 -7.07 -6.21 9.21
C ALA A 83 -7.70 -7.52 8.68
N MET A 84 -6.89 -8.48 8.23
CA MET A 84 -7.38 -9.78 7.77
C MET A 84 -8.06 -10.58 8.89
N VAL A 85 -7.44 -10.66 10.07
CA VAL A 85 -8.02 -11.37 11.23
C VAL A 85 -9.35 -10.74 11.63
N ALA A 86 -9.42 -9.40 11.71
CA ALA A 86 -10.66 -8.70 12.01
C ALA A 86 -11.76 -8.96 10.97
N ALA A 87 -11.42 -8.94 9.68
CA ALA A 87 -12.37 -9.24 8.62
C ALA A 87 -12.89 -10.69 8.71
N LEU A 88 -12.01 -11.66 8.98
CA LEU A 88 -12.39 -13.06 9.15
C LEU A 88 -13.28 -13.27 10.39
N MET A 89 -12.93 -12.66 11.52
CA MET A 89 -13.77 -12.74 12.73
C MET A 89 -15.13 -12.10 12.51
N SER A 90 -15.19 -10.96 11.83
CA SER A 90 -16.45 -10.29 11.47
C SER A 90 -17.33 -11.19 10.59
N LEU A 91 -16.72 -11.90 9.64
CA LEU A 91 -17.43 -12.85 8.78
C LEU A 91 -17.99 -14.03 9.58
N VAL A 92 -17.22 -14.58 10.52
CA VAL A 92 -17.66 -15.66 11.41
C VAL A 92 -18.84 -15.22 12.28
N ILE A 93 -18.79 -14.00 12.84
CA ILE A 93 -19.88 -13.43 13.64
C ILE A 93 -21.14 -13.23 12.76
N GLY A 94 -20.97 -12.71 11.56
CA GLY A 94 -22.07 -12.49 10.61
C GLY A 94 -22.75 -13.78 10.14
N ALA A 95 -22.04 -14.91 10.16
CA ALA A 95 -22.56 -16.21 9.77
C ALA A 95 -23.53 -16.83 10.79
N VAL A 96 -23.64 -16.28 12.01
CA VAL A 96 -24.59 -16.79 13.02
C VAL A 96 -26.03 -16.48 12.59
N PRO A 97 -26.91 -17.48 12.39
CA PRO A 97 -28.28 -17.23 11.96
C PRO A 97 -29.05 -16.41 13.00
N LEU A 98 -29.98 -15.58 12.53
CA LEU A 98 -30.85 -14.68 13.29
C LEU A 98 -30.14 -13.49 13.97
N LEU A 99 -29.11 -13.71 14.79
CA LEU A 99 -28.44 -12.65 15.58
C LEU A 99 -27.18 -12.09 14.90
N GLY A 100 -26.50 -12.89 14.08
CA GLY A 100 -25.24 -12.51 13.43
C GLY A 100 -25.34 -11.25 12.58
N PRO A 101 -26.33 -11.12 11.66
CA PRO A 101 -26.46 -9.93 10.83
C PRO A 101 -26.66 -8.65 11.65
N ALA A 102 -27.56 -8.66 12.65
CA ALA A 102 -27.84 -7.50 13.48
C ALA A 102 -26.62 -7.06 14.31
N LEU A 103 -25.90 -8.02 14.89
CA LEU A 103 -24.68 -7.74 15.66
C LEU A 103 -23.51 -7.33 14.76
N SER A 104 -23.38 -7.93 13.58
CA SER A 104 -22.25 -7.69 12.67
C SER A 104 -22.17 -6.25 12.16
N VAL A 105 -23.29 -5.55 12.01
CA VAL A 105 -23.31 -4.14 11.59
C VAL A 105 -22.53 -3.25 12.58
N LEU A 106 -22.61 -3.55 13.87
CA LEU A 106 -21.89 -2.82 14.92
C LEU A 106 -20.51 -3.43 15.21
N LEU A 107 -20.42 -4.76 15.26
CA LEU A 107 -19.18 -5.45 15.65
C LEU A 107 -18.12 -5.42 14.56
N THR A 108 -18.50 -5.43 13.27
CA THR A 108 -17.54 -5.40 12.15
C THR A 108 -16.65 -4.16 12.16
N PRO A 109 -17.18 -2.91 12.20
CA PRO A 109 -16.32 -1.73 12.25
C PRO A 109 -15.47 -1.68 13.52
N LEU A 110 -15.98 -2.16 14.65
CA LEU A 110 -15.22 -2.24 15.89
C LEU A 110 -14.07 -3.25 15.80
N MET A 111 -14.33 -4.46 15.30
CA MET A 111 -13.32 -5.48 15.01
C MET A 111 -12.27 -4.95 14.07
N LEU A 112 -12.68 -4.30 12.97
CA LEU A 112 -11.76 -3.75 11.98
C LEU A 112 -10.87 -2.66 12.61
N ALA A 113 -11.46 -1.74 13.37
CA ALA A 113 -10.73 -0.69 14.08
C ALA A 113 -9.71 -1.28 15.07
N VAL A 114 -10.11 -2.29 15.85
CA VAL A 114 -9.23 -2.97 16.80
C VAL A 114 -8.12 -3.75 16.09
N GLY A 115 -8.45 -4.52 15.04
CA GLY A 115 -7.47 -5.32 14.30
C GLY A 115 -6.45 -4.46 13.57
N ILE A 116 -6.91 -3.43 12.86
CA ILE A 116 -6.01 -2.45 12.21
C ILE A 116 -5.19 -1.73 13.26
N GLY A 117 -5.81 -1.25 14.35
CA GLY A 117 -5.12 -0.50 15.40
C GLY A 117 -4.06 -1.33 16.12
N ALA A 118 -4.37 -2.55 16.52
CA ALA A 118 -3.42 -3.46 17.16
C ALA A 118 -2.28 -3.85 16.20
N GLY A 119 -2.59 -4.12 14.93
CA GLY A 119 -1.58 -4.41 13.91
C GLY A 119 -0.66 -3.22 13.63
N ALA A 120 -1.22 -2.02 13.52
CA ALA A 120 -0.48 -0.78 13.38
C ALA A 120 0.45 -0.53 14.57
N LEU A 121 -0.06 -0.73 15.80
CA LEU A 121 0.72 -0.59 17.02
C LEU A 121 1.89 -1.60 17.05
N ALA A 122 1.66 -2.85 16.65
CA ALA A 122 2.71 -3.85 16.55
C ALA A 122 3.80 -3.46 15.53
N ASP A 123 3.41 -2.91 14.37
CA ASP A 123 4.37 -2.41 13.38
C ASP A 123 5.20 -1.22 13.91
N ILE A 124 4.59 -0.32 14.69
CA ILE A 124 5.28 0.79 15.36
C ILE A 124 6.29 0.26 16.39
N MET A 125 5.86 -0.66 17.26
CA MET A 125 6.71 -1.24 18.31
C MET A 125 7.89 -2.03 17.75
N GLN A 126 7.75 -2.61 16.55
CA GLN A 126 8.84 -3.27 15.83
C GLN A 126 9.79 -2.28 15.12
N GLY A 127 9.61 -0.97 15.33
CA GLY A 127 10.49 0.06 14.81
C GLY A 127 10.37 0.30 13.31
N ARG A 128 9.35 -0.25 12.62
CA ARG A 128 9.20 -0.09 11.16
C ARG A 128 8.91 1.35 10.76
N VAL A 129 8.14 2.06 11.60
CA VAL A 129 7.92 3.51 11.44
C VAL A 129 9.18 4.30 11.78
N GLY A 130 9.89 3.91 12.85
CA GLY A 130 11.15 4.54 13.24
C GLY A 130 12.21 4.45 12.15
N ALA A 131 12.40 3.27 11.56
CA ALA A 131 13.35 3.03 10.46
C ALA A 131 13.02 3.85 9.21
N GLY A 132 11.74 4.06 8.91
CA GLY A 132 11.33 4.95 7.81
C GLY A 132 11.65 6.42 8.11
N MET A 133 11.43 6.85 9.35
CA MET A 133 11.70 8.24 9.77
C MET A 133 13.19 8.55 9.79
N THR A 134 14.04 7.62 10.25
CA THR A 134 15.50 7.79 10.21
C THR A 134 16.01 7.86 8.78
N ALA A 135 15.55 6.96 7.89
CA ALA A 135 15.95 6.99 6.48
C ALA A 135 15.55 8.31 5.78
N PHE A 136 14.42 8.89 6.18
CA PHE A 136 14.00 10.20 5.68
C PHE A 136 14.89 11.34 6.22
N CYS A 137 15.20 11.34 7.52
CA CYS A 137 16.14 12.31 8.10
C CYS A 137 17.51 12.24 7.42
N ASP A 138 18.06 11.04 7.21
CA ASP A 138 19.34 10.84 6.53
C ASP A 138 19.31 11.40 5.09
N ALA A 139 18.21 11.19 4.36
CA ALA A 139 18.04 11.73 3.01
C ALA A 139 17.97 13.27 2.98
N LEU A 140 17.34 13.88 4.00
CA LEU A 140 17.31 15.33 4.14
C LEU A 140 18.68 15.91 4.45
N GLU A 141 19.44 15.30 5.37
CA GLU A 141 20.80 15.74 5.68
C GLU A 141 21.70 15.67 4.45
N MET A 142 21.62 14.60 3.67
CA MET A 142 22.38 14.48 2.41
C MET A 142 21.99 15.56 1.39
N THR A 143 20.71 15.93 1.31
CA THR A 143 20.25 16.95 0.37
C THR A 143 20.70 18.35 0.79
N VAL A 144 20.64 18.65 2.10
CA VAL A 144 21.13 19.93 2.65
C VAL A 144 22.65 20.05 2.53
N ALA A 145 23.39 18.96 2.69
CA ALA A 145 24.85 18.95 2.53
C ALA A 145 25.32 19.18 1.08
N GLN A 146 24.44 19.01 0.09
CA GLN A 146 24.74 19.23 -1.33
C GLN A 146 24.20 20.57 -1.89
N ALA A 147 23.54 21.38 -1.06
CA ALA A 147 23.03 22.71 -1.40
C ALA A 147 23.97 23.82 -0.88
#